data_AF-A0A1M7QNY8-F1
#
_entry.id   AF-A0A1M7QNY8-F1
#
_cell.length_a   1.000
_cell.length_b   1.000
_cell.length_c   1.000
_cell.angle_alpha   90.00
_cell.angle_beta   90.00
_cell.angle_gamma   90.00
#
_symmetry.space_group_name_H-M   'P 1'
#
loop_
_entity.id
_entity.type
_entity.pdbx_description
1 polymer ?
#
loop_
_entity_poly.entity_id
_entity_poly.type
_entity_poly.pdbx_seq_one_letter_code
_entity_poly.pdbx_strand_id
1 'polypeptide(L)' 'MTTRIDGSVVIGSISSNASAPTAYDTVVVDNPTAGTYNVTLPAGTWTKVLDTTGAVSVAGSTTCAGQSVTVYKKN' A
#
# COMPACT_ATOMS: atom_id res chain seq x y z
N MET A 1 13.34 -3.81 0.52
CA MET A 1 12.00 -4.00 -0.06
C MET A 1 11.56 -5.42 0.19
N THR A 2 10.30 -5.63 0.54
CA THR A 2 9.69 -6.95 0.70
C THR A 2 8.42 -7.01 -0.11
N THR A 3 8.31 -7.99 -1.00
CA THR A 3 7.10 -8.26 -1.79
C THR A 3 6.37 -9.47 -1.22
N ARG A 4 5.04 -9.41 -1.18
CA ARG A 4 4.19 -10.57 -0.91
C ARG A 4 3.03 -10.59 -1.89
N ILE A 5 2.54 -11.78 -2.18
CA ILE A 5 1.35 -12.01 -2.98
C ILE A 5 0.24 -12.51 -2.05
N ASP A 6 -0.94 -11.92 -2.16
CA ASP A 6 -2.16 -12.39 -1.48
C ASP A 6 -3.23 -12.64 -2.56
N GLY A 7 -3.48 -13.92 -2.87
CA GLY A 7 -4.25 -14.31 -4.04
C GLY A 7 -3.61 -13.80 -5.34
N SER A 8 -4.26 -12.84 -6.01
CA SER A 8 -3.75 -12.16 -7.21
C SER A 8 -3.21 -10.75 -6.94
N VAL A 9 -3.27 -10.27 -5.69
CA VAL A 9 -2.86 -8.93 -5.31
C VAL A 9 -1.38 -8.93 -4.93
N VAL A 10 -0.61 -7.99 -5.48
CA VAL A 10 0.81 -7.81 -5.15
C VAL A 10 0.95 -6.66 -4.15
N ILE A 11 1.64 -6.93 -3.04
CA ILE A 11 1.92 -5.93 -2.00
C ILE A 11 3.44 -5.75 -1.88
N GLY A 12 3.93 -4.53 -2.19
CA GLY A 12 5.31 -4.12 -1.98
C GLY A 12 5.45 -3.24 -0.75
N SER A 13 6.24 -3.67 0.23
CA SER A 13 6.61 -2.89 1.41
C SER A 13 8.03 -2.34 1.27
N ILE A 14 8.18 -1.03 1.38
CA ILE A 14 9.40 -0.28 1.11
C ILE A 14 9.76 0.56 2.35
N SER A 15 11.04 0.56 2.69
CA SER A 15 11.66 1.48 3.63
C SER A 15 12.52 2.44 2.83
N SER A 16 12.36 3.75 3.05
CA SER A 16 13.25 4.77 2.51
C SER A 16 14.59 4.82 3.24
N ASN A 17 14.68 4.23 4.45
CA ASN A 17 15.90 4.13 5.23
C ASN A 17 16.65 2.83 4.90
N ALA A 18 17.73 2.93 4.12
CA ALA A 18 18.56 1.79 3.75
C ALA A 18 19.19 1.06 4.95
N SER A 19 19.46 1.78 6.05
CA SER A 19 19.99 1.21 7.29
C SER A 19 18.92 0.50 8.14
N ALA A 20 17.64 0.67 7.82
CA ALA A 20 16.51 0.02 8.46
C ALA A 20 15.56 -0.60 7.42
N PRO A 21 15.97 -1.68 6.73
CA PRO A 21 15.29 -2.20 5.53
C PRO A 21 13.89 -2.79 5.80
N THR A 22 13.56 -3.05 7.07
CA THR A 22 12.25 -3.54 7.54
C THR A 22 11.40 -2.47 8.21
N ALA A 23 11.92 -1.25 8.40
CA ALA A 23 11.17 -0.12 8.91
C ALA A 23 10.34 0.53 7.79
N TYR A 24 9.33 -0.20 7.30
CA TYR A 24 8.55 0.23 6.15
C TYR A 24 7.79 1.53 6.42
N ASP A 25 7.94 2.48 5.50
CA ASP A 25 7.26 3.78 5.45
C ASP A 25 6.40 3.96 4.20
N THR A 26 6.45 2.99 3.28
CA THR A 26 5.70 3.00 2.04
C THR A 26 5.17 1.60 1.74
N VAL A 27 3.88 1.51 1.39
CA VAL A 27 3.28 0.27 0.88
C VAL A 27 2.61 0.55 -0.45
N VAL A 28 2.92 -0.26 -1.46
CA VAL A 28 2.28 -0.24 -2.78
C VAL A 28 1.45 -1.50 -2.92
N VAL A 29 0.19 -1.35 -3.34
CA VAL A 29 -0.74 -2.46 -3.57
C VAL A 29 -1.20 -2.41 -5.01
N ASP A 30 -0.84 -3.43 -5.80
CA ASP A 30 -1.36 -3.65 -7.15
C ASP A 30 -2.46 -4.71 -7.10
N ASN A 31 -3.68 -4.31 -7.41
CA ASN A 31 -4.85 -5.17 -7.41
C ASN A 31 -5.37 -5.34 -8.85
N PRO A 32 -5.00 -6.44 -9.54
CA PRO A 32 -5.46 -6.71 -10.90
C PRO A 32 -6.90 -7.25 -10.96
N THR A 33 -7.54 -7.50 -9.83
CA THR A 33 -8.91 -8.06 -9.79
C THR A 33 -9.97 -6.97 -9.97
N ALA A 34 -11.20 -7.34 -10.28
CA ALA A 34 -12.31 -6.38 -10.35
C ALA A 34 -12.82 -5.92 -8.97
N GLY A 35 -12.49 -6.65 -7.90
CA GLY A 35 -13.00 -6.39 -6.55
C GLY A 35 -12.10 -5.45 -5.73
N THR A 36 -12.66 -4.78 -4.73
CA THR A 36 -11.87 -4.03 -3.75
C THR A 36 -11.09 -4.98 -2.85
N TYR A 37 -9.81 -4.68 -2.63
CA TYR A 37 -8.94 -5.39 -1.70
C TYR A 37 -8.67 -4.55 -0.44
N ASN A 38 -8.71 -5.19 0.73
CA ASN A 38 -8.39 -4.56 2.01
C ASN A 38 -6.98 -4.99 2.45
N VAL A 39 -6.01 -4.08 2.37
CA VAL A 39 -4.62 -4.40 2.76
C VAL A 39 -4.45 -4.35 4.28
N THR A 40 -3.78 -5.36 4.83
CA THR A 40 -3.25 -5.30 6.20
C THR A 40 -1.90 -4.56 6.20
N LEU A 41 -1.90 -3.31 6.68
CA LEU A 41 -0.71 -2.48 6.81
C LEU A 41 0.07 -2.83 8.10
N PRO A 42 1.42 -2.69 8.11
CA PRO A 42 2.20 -2.81 9.34
C PRO A 42 1.75 -1.80 10.39
N ALA A 43 2.04 -2.08 11.66
CA ALA A 43 1.73 -1.16 12.76
C ALA A 43 2.24 0.27 12.49
N GLY A 44 1.42 1.26 12.85
CA GLY A 44 1.66 2.69 12.67
C GLY A 44 0.47 3.40 12.02
N THR A 45 0.58 4.72 11.88
CA THR A 45 -0.43 5.55 11.23
C THR A 45 -0.09 5.70 9.76
N TRP A 46 -1.06 5.43 8.89
CA TRP A 46 -0.86 5.46 7.45
C TRP A 46 -1.87 6.36 6.76
N THR A 47 -1.44 6.94 5.64
CA THR A 47 -2.25 7.76 4.75
C THR A 47 -2.20 7.18 3.35
N LYS A 48 -3.36 6.99 2.72
CA LYS A 48 -3.43 6.72 1.28
C LYS A 48 -3.07 8.00 0.53
N VAL A 49 -2.06 7.91 -0.34
CA VAL A 49 -1.50 9.05 -1.09
C VAL A 49 -1.69 8.95 -2.60
N LEU A 50 -2.02 7.76 -3.11
CA LEU A 50 -2.30 7.53 -4.52
C LEU A 50 -3.42 6.49 -4.65
N ASP A 51 -4.39 6.74 -5.53
CA ASP A 51 -5.37 5.75 -5.99
C ASP A 51 -5.82 5.99 -7.45
N THR A 52 -6.94 5.39 -7.85
CA THR A 52 -7.54 5.52 -9.19
C THR A 52 -7.81 6.95 -9.63
N THR A 53 -7.92 7.89 -8.69
CA THR A 53 -8.14 9.32 -8.95
C THR A 53 -6.85 10.12 -9.05
N GLY A 54 -5.70 9.47 -8.85
CA GLY A 54 -4.39 10.12 -8.78
C GLY A 54 -3.98 10.39 -7.33
N ALA A 55 -3.37 11.55 -7.09
CA ALA A 55 -2.89 11.93 -5.77
C ALA A 55 -4.05 12.25 -4.82
N VAL A 56 -4.02 11.67 -3.62
CA VAL A 56 -5.07 11.81 -2.60
C VAL A 56 -4.45 11.97 -1.21
N SER A 57 -5.26 12.27 -0.19
CA SER A 57 -4.83 12.27 1.22
C SER A 57 -5.96 11.74 2.10
N VAL A 58 -5.95 10.42 2.32
CA VAL A 58 -6.99 9.74 3.12
C VAL A 58 -6.33 8.98 4.27
N ALA A 59 -6.40 9.56 5.47
CA ALA A 59 -5.85 8.98 6.68
C ALA A 59 -6.60 7.69 7.07
N GLY A 60 -5.86 6.66 7.49
CA GLY A 60 -6.42 5.40 8.01
C GLY A 60 -7.08 4.51 6.96
N SER A 61 -7.00 4.85 5.68
CA SER A 61 -7.55 3.99 4.62
C SER A 61 -6.71 2.74 4.41
N THR A 62 -7.37 1.63 4.08
CA THR A 62 -6.76 0.34 3.78
C THR A 62 -7.28 -0.28 2.47
N THR A 63 -8.02 0.48 1.67
CA THR A 63 -8.72 -0.03 0.48
C THR A 63 -7.93 0.22 -0.81
N CYS A 64 -7.69 -0.83 -1.58
CA CYS A 64 -7.23 -0.74 -2.97
C CYS A 64 -8.41 -1.12 -3.89
N ALA A 65 -8.81 -0.21 -4.78
CA ALA A 65 -9.88 -0.48 -5.73
C ALA A 65 -9.50 -1.63 -6.68
N GLY A 66 -10.49 -2.23 -7.34
CA GLY A 66 -10.22 -3.20 -8.40
C GLY A 66 -9.53 -2.55 -9.59
N GLN A 67 -8.66 -3.30 -10.28
CA GLN A 67 -7.90 -2.88 -11.45
C GLN A 67 -7.13 -1.57 -11.18
N SER A 68 -6.46 -1.49 -10.03
CA SER A 68 -5.80 -0.27 -9.60
C SER A 68 -4.53 -0.51 -8.81
N VAL A 69 -3.70 0.53 -8.77
CA VAL A 69 -2.56 0.63 -7.87
C VAL A 69 -2.88 1.68 -6.81
N THR A 70 -2.70 1.33 -5.54
CA THR A 70 -2.85 2.23 -4.40
C THR A 70 -1.53 2.33 -3.63
N VAL A 71 -1.14 3.53 -3.22
CA VAL A 71 0.07 3.77 -2.42
C VAL A 71 -0.31 4.35 -1.07
N TYR A 72 0.31 3.80 -0.02
CA TYR A 72 0.21 4.26 1.36
C TYR A 72 1.56 4.75 1.86
N LYS A 73 1.55 5.84 2.62
CA LYS A 73 2.70 6.38 3.33
C LYS A 73 2.46 6.38 4.83
N LYS A 74 3.45 5.98 5.60
CA LYS A 74 3.43 6.05 7.06
C LYS A 74 3.69 7.51 7.47
N ASN A 75 2.94 8.01 8.45
CA ASN A 75 3.13 9.33 9.04
C ASN A 75 4.35 9.37 9.96
#